data_AF-A0A6A5TF42-F1
#
_entry.id   AF-A0A6A5TF42-F1
#
_cell.length_a   1.000
_cell.length_b   1.000
_cell.length_c   1.000
_cell.angle_alpha   90.00
_cell.angle_beta   90.00
_cell.angle_gamma   90.00
#
_symmetry.space_group_name_H-M   'P 1'
#
loop_
_entity.id
_entity.type
_entity.pdbx_description
1 polymer ?
#
loop_
_entity_poly.entity_id
_entity_poly.type
_entity_poly.pdbx_seq_one_letter_code
_entity_poly.pdbx_strand_id
1 'polypeptide(L)'
;MKFSATVLFFTTASAAVITPRQNAALKKGAQTLVLKEQGGIPGNECLTFRNNGDIVDAACVNTAADRQLNPSTIGNTPVLNVQRTFSAGFRQDLVNKQACVGFNGTTFKALDCAAADLDPVTFANGQLVSASGACQSGHDDAAQITVDPTGNDCAQLTSTAVTATAA
;
A
#
# COMPACT_ATOMS: atom_id res chain seq x y z
N MET A 1 -39.07 46.50 15.98
CA MET A 1 -39.05 45.05 15.78
C MET A 1 -38.15 44.77 14.57
N LYS A 2 -36.95 44.21 14.75
CA LYS A 2 -36.02 43.85 13.66
C LYS A 2 -35.79 42.34 13.75
N PHE A 3 -36.22 41.62 12.72
CA PHE A 3 -36.10 40.17 12.62
C PHE A 3 -34.70 39.80 12.13
N SER A 4 -33.96 39.05 12.95
CA SER A 4 -32.74 38.37 12.53
C SER A 4 -33.13 37.04 11.89
N ALA A 5 -32.75 36.85 10.62
CA ALA A 5 -32.87 35.56 9.94
C ALA A 5 -31.49 34.88 9.93
N THR A 6 -31.36 33.80 10.69
CA THR A 6 -30.16 32.95 10.71
C THR A 6 -30.37 31.81 9.72
N VAL A 7 -29.56 31.76 8.67
CA VAL A 7 -29.53 30.65 7.70
C VAL A 7 -28.56 29.59 8.23
N LEU A 8 -29.08 28.40 8.51
CA LEU A 8 -28.29 27.21 8.87
C LEU A 8 -27.90 26.46 7.59
N PHE A 9 -26.60 26.38 7.32
CA PHE A 9 -26.04 25.48 6.31
C PHE A 9 -25.88 24.08 6.91
N PHE A 10 -26.59 23.10 6.34
CA PHE A 10 -26.35 21.68 6.63
C PHE A 10 -25.29 21.15 5.66
N THR A 11 -24.11 20.81 6.17
CA THR A 11 -23.10 20.06 5.41
C THR A 11 -23.41 18.56 5.51
N THR A 12 -23.71 17.92 4.39
CA THR A 12 -23.88 16.47 4.32
C THR A 12 -22.51 15.81 4.15
N ALA A 13 -21.96 15.26 5.22
CA ALA A 13 -20.82 14.36 5.16
C ALA A 13 -21.27 13.04 4.49
N SER A 14 -20.75 12.74 3.31
CA SER A 14 -20.95 11.42 2.69
C SER A 14 -19.97 10.45 3.35
N ALA A 15 -20.48 9.53 4.17
CA ALA A 15 -19.69 8.40 4.64
C ALA A 15 -19.49 7.44 3.47
N ALA A 16 -18.23 7.19 3.09
CA ALA A 16 -17.91 6.11 2.19
C ALA A 16 -18.33 4.79 2.85
N VAL A 17 -19.30 4.10 2.24
CA VAL A 17 -19.71 2.77 2.69
C VAL A 17 -18.57 1.81 2.42
N ILE A 18 -17.89 1.38 3.50
CA ILE A 18 -16.96 0.25 3.45
C ILE A 18 -17.81 -0.99 3.27
N THR A 19 -17.95 -1.46 2.03
CA THR A 19 -18.66 -2.71 1.75
C THR A 19 -17.81 -3.84 2.31
N PRO A 20 -18.33 -4.71 3.19
CA PRO A 20 -17.55 -5.81 3.71
C PRO A 20 -17.10 -6.69 2.54
N ARG A 21 -15.79 -6.89 2.40
CA ARG A 21 -15.24 -7.85 1.44
C ARG A 21 -15.81 -9.22 1.80
N GLN A 22 -16.61 -9.79 0.91
CA GLN A 22 -16.82 -11.23 0.90
C GLN A 22 -15.44 -11.91 0.85
N ASN A 23 -15.28 -13.06 1.52
CA ASN A 23 -14.04 -13.87 1.59
C ASN A 23 -13.51 -14.28 0.20
N ALA A 24 -13.08 -13.32 -0.59
CA ALA A 24 -12.53 -13.51 -1.91
C ALA A 24 -11.05 -13.84 -1.75
N ALA A 25 -10.63 -14.97 -2.32
CA ALA A 25 -9.23 -15.33 -2.33
C ALA A 25 -8.42 -14.30 -3.14
N LEU A 26 -7.17 -14.09 -2.75
CA LEU A 26 -6.22 -13.31 -3.54
C LEU A 26 -5.96 -14.02 -4.87
N LYS A 27 -6.10 -13.29 -5.96
CA LYS A 27 -5.71 -13.73 -7.30
C LYS A 27 -4.47 -12.96 -7.73
N LYS A 28 -3.32 -13.66 -7.77
CA LYS A 28 -2.07 -13.09 -8.28
C LYS A 28 -2.17 -12.75 -9.77
N GLY A 29 -1.63 -11.60 -10.15
CA GLY A 29 -1.47 -11.23 -11.55
C GLY A 29 -0.26 -11.92 -12.20
N ALA A 30 -0.10 -11.70 -13.50
CA ALA A 30 0.93 -12.35 -14.30
C ALA A 30 2.34 -11.74 -14.12
N GLN A 31 2.46 -10.56 -13.53
CA GLN A 31 3.71 -9.82 -13.42
C GLN A 31 4.18 -9.72 -11.98
N THR A 32 5.49 -9.79 -11.79
CA THR A 32 6.15 -9.38 -10.55
C THR A 32 6.97 -8.14 -10.85
N LEU A 33 6.86 -7.15 -9.97
CA LEU A 33 7.44 -5.83 -10.12
C LEU A 33 8.42 -5.56 -8.98
N VAL A 34 9.50 -4.86 -9.31
CA VAL A 34 10.25 -4.05 -8.35
C VAL A 34 9.88 -2.60 -8.60
N LEU A 35 9.47 -1.91 -7.55
CA LEU A 35 9.07 -0.51 -7.62
C LEU A 35 10.20 0.39 -7.12
N LYS A 36 10.47 1.46 -7.86
CA LYS A 36 11.53 2.43 -7.58
C LYS A 36 10.95 3.83 -7.46
N GLU A 37 11.12 4.48 -6.32
CA GLU A 37 10.77 5.89 -6.13
C GLU A 37 11.61 6.79 -7.05
N GLN A 38 10.96 7.73 -7.72
CA GLN A 38 11.62 8.76 -8.53
C GLN A 38 12.06 9.90 -7.63
N GLY A 39 13.37 10.23 -7.68
CA GLY A 39 13.94 11.22 -6.76
C GLY A 39 14.17 10.69 -5.34
N GLY A 40 14.09 9.37 -5.14
CA GLY A 40 14.43 8.69 -3.89
C GLY A 40 15.91 8.83 -3.51
N ILE A 41 16.29 8.26 -2.37
CA ILE A 41 17.66 8.36 -1.84
C ILE A 41 18.65 7.69 -2.81
N PRO A 42 19.68 8.38 -3.34
CA PRO A 42 20.63 7.76 -4.26
C PRO A 42 21.25 6.47 -3.71
N GLY A 43 21.12 5.38 -4.46
CA GLY A 43 21.56 4.04 -4.06
C GLY A 43 20.57 3.28 -3.18
N ASN A 44 19.50 3.91 -2.73
CA ASN A 44 18.38 3.33 -1.99
C ASN A 44 17.05 3.83 -2.56
N GLU A 45 16.68 3.42 -3.77
CA GLU A 45 15.44 3.92 -4.39
C GLU A 45 14.34 2.87 -4.54
N CYS A 46 14.61 1.60 -4.25
CA CYS A 46 13.64 0.53 -4.43
C CYS A 46 12.90 0.20 -3.14
N LEU A 47 11.58 0.02 -3.27
CA LEU A 47 10.75 -0.41 -2.16
C LEU A 47 11.16 -1.80 -1.68
N THR A 48 11.32 -1.93 -0.37
CA THR A 48 11.66 -3.15 0.35
C THR A 48 10.77 -3.26 1.58
N PHE A 49 10.43 -4.48 1.96
CA PHE A 49 9.71 -4.75 3.19
C PHE A 49 10.67 -5.17 4.30
N ARG A 50 10.63 -4.49 5.45
CA ARG A 50 11.32 -4.91 6.68
C ARG A 50 10.61 -6.08 7.33
N ASN A 51 11.27 -6.75 8.29
CA ASN A 51 10.71 -7.93 8.95
C ASN A 51 9.41 -7.68 9.72
N ASN A 52 9.23 -6.47 10.23
CA ASN A 52 7.97 -6.04 10.83
C ASN A 52 6.90 -5.66 9.79
N GLY A 53 7.20 -5.72 8.49
CA GLY A 53 6.31 -5.43 7.38
C GLY A 53 6.27 -3.97 6.94
N ASP A 54 7.05 -3.09 7.56
CA ASP A 54 7.18 -1.68 7.13
C ASP A 54 7.87 -1.61 5.76
N ILE A 55 7.50 -0.60 4.97
CA ILE A 55 8.04 -0.39 3.62
C ILE A 55 9.08 0.71 3.67
N VAL A 56 10.25 0.43 3.09
CA VAL A 56 11.37 1.38 3.02
C VAL A 56 12.00 1.40 1.66
N ASP A 57 12.64 2.51 1.38
CA ASP A 57 13.59 2.67 0.30
C ASP A 57 14.90 1.96 0.64
N ALA A 58 15.39 1.15 -0.31
CA ALA A 58 16.65 0.42 -0.21
C ALA A 58 17.26 0.18 -1.58
N ALA A 59 18.49 -0.33 -1.61
CA ALA A 59 19.17 -0.66 -2.85
C ALA A 59 18.33 -1.61 -3.73
N CYS A 60 18.27 -1.29 -5.01
CA CYS A 60 17.53 -2.05 -6.00
C CYS A 60 18.19 -3.41 -6.27
N VAL A 61 17.57 -4.48 -5.77
CA VAL A 61 17.98 -5.86 -6.03
C VAL A 61 16.81 -6.63 -6.64
N ASN A 62 16.82 -6.80 -7.95
CA ASN A 62 15.71 -7.38 -8.71
C ASN A 62 15.39 -8.83 -8.35
N THR A 63 16.34 -9.54 -7.74
CA THR A 63 16.21 -10.95 -7.37
C THR A 63 15.79 -11.16 -5.93
N ALA A 64 15.65 -10.11 -5.12
CA ALA A 64 15.29 -10.26 -3.71
C ALA A 64 13.76 -10.22 -3.54
N ALA A 65 13.20 -11.26 -2.92
CA ALA A 65 11.76 -11.43 -2.76
C ALA A 65 11.11 -10.32 -1.90
N ASP A 66 11.85 -9.77 -0.94
CA ASP A 66 11.45 -8.64 -0.09
C ASP A 66 11.35 -7.29 -0.83
N ARG A 67 11.72 -7.23 -2.11
CA ARG A 67 11.58 -6.07 -3.00
C ARG A 67 10.54 -6.26 -4.09
N GLN A 68 9.96 -7.45 -4.15
CA GLN A 68 9.08 -7.85 -5.23
C GLN A 68 7.61 -7.76 -4.80
N LEU A 69 6.82 -7.17 -5.68
CA LEU A 69 5.38 -6.97 -5.54
C LEU A 69 4.68 -7.56 -6.76
N ASN A 70 3.54 -8.21 -6.56
CA ASN A 70 2.73 -8.74 -7.64
C ASN A 70 1.38 -8.00 -7.67
N PRO A 71 1.10 -7.19 -8.70
CA PRO A 71 -0.23 -6.64 -8.91
C PRO A 71 -1.25 -7.77 -8.97
N SER A 72 -2.20 -7.74 -8.05
CA SER A 72 -3.17 -8.80 -7.76
C SER A 72 -4.56 -8.22 -7.60
N THR A 73 -5.55 -9.09 -7.40
CA THR A 73 -6.90 -8.67 -6.99
C THR A 73 -7.43 -9.50 -5.82
N ILE A 74 -8.22 -8.87 -4.97
CA ILE A 74 -9.07 -9.54 -3.97
C ILE A 74 -10.51 -9.31 -4.42
N GLY A 75 -11.13 -10.33 -5.00
CA GLY A 75 -12.36 -10.14 -5.78
C GLY A 75 -12.09 -9.18 -6.95
N ASN A 76 -12.81 -8.05 -6.98
CA ASN A 76 -12.64 -7.00 -7.99
C ASN A 76 -11.75 -5.84 -7.52
N THR A 77 -11.20 -5.90 -6.31
CA THR A 77 -10.40 -4.80 -5.76
C THR A 77 -8.91 -5.03 -6.03
N PRO A 78 -8.23 -4.13 -6.76
CA PRO A 78 -6.78 -4.23 -6.98
C PRO A 78 -6.00 -4.14 -5.67
N VAL A 79 -4.89 -4.86 -5.60
CA VAL A 79 -3.96 -4.83 -4.46
C VAL A 79 -2.57 -5.28 -4.89
N LEU A 80 -1.53 -4.82 -4.20
CA LEU A 80 -0.18 -5.36 -4.35
C LEU A 80 0.06 -6.50 -3.37
N ASN A 81 0.29 -7.70 -3.89
CA ASN A 81 0.75 -8.84 -3.10
C ASN A 81 2.24 -8.74 -2.85
N VAL A 82 2.65 -8.92 -1.60
CA VAL A 82 4.05 -8.92 -1.20
C VAL A 82 4.66 -10.32 -1.41
N GLN A 83 5.79 -10.42 -2.11
CA GLN A 83 6.46 -11.71 -2.42
C GLN A 83 7.36 -12.24 -1.30
N ARG A 84 7.29 -11.73 -0.07
CA ARG A 84 8.06 -12.28 1.06
C ARG A 84 7.20 -13.07 2.02
N THR A 85 7.82 -14.05 2.66
CA THR A 85 7.28 -14.69 3.85
C THR A 85 7.61 -13.89 5.13
N PHE A 86 6.85 -14.15 6.19
CA PHE A 86 7.03 -13.54 7.50
C PHE A 86 7.17 -14.63 8.56
N SER A 87 8.03 -14.37 9.54
CA SER A 87 8.30 -15.28 10.66
C SER A 87 7.63 -14.81 11.94
N ALA A 88 7.33 -15.76 12.84
CA ALA A 88 6.67 -15.48 14.12
C ALA A 88 7.38 -14.45 15.01
N GLY A 89 8.71 -14.36 14.94
CA GLY A 89 9.49 -13.40 15.75
C GLY A 89 9.27 -11.92 15.41
N PHE A 90 8.65 -11.61 14.26
CA PHE A 90 8.42 -10.22 13.83
C PHE A 90 6.96 -9.94 13.45
N ARG A 91 6.31 -10.90 12.77
CA ARG A 91 4.93 -10.77 12.26
C ARG A 91 4.21 -12.11 12.37
N GLN A 92 3.96 -12.52 13.62
CA GLN A 92 3.19 -13.74 13.92
C GLN A 92 1.81 -13.72 13.26
N ASP A 93 1.21 -12.54 13.13
CA ASP A 93 -0.09 -12.33 12.48
C ASP A 93 -0.08 -12.65 10.96
N LEU A 94 1.09 -12.67 10.32
CA LEU A 94 1.26 -12.98 8.89
C LEU A 94 1.87 -14.36 8.60
N VAL A 95 2.21 -15.14 9.63
CA VAL A 95 2.77 -16.48 9.43
C VAL A 95 1.77 -17.36 8.70
N ASN A 96 2.22 -18.01 7.63
CA ASN A 96 1.41 -18.86 6.74
C ASN A 96 0.24 -18.12 6.04
N LYS A 97 0.30 -16.78 5.97
CA LYS A 97 -0.70 -15.97 5.28
C LYS A 97 -0.13 -15.31 4.05
N GLN A 98 -1.01 -14.84 3.17
CA GLN A 98 -0.60 -13.96 2.08
C GLN A 98 -0.61 -12.52 2.55
N ALA A 99 0.51 -11.84 2.34
CA ALA A 99 0.67 -10.44 2.69
C ALA A 99 0.33 -9.54 1.50
N CYS A 100 -0.39 -8.47 1.76
CA CYS A 100 -0.75 -7.43 0.81
C CYS A 100 -0.26 -6.09 1.34
N VAL A 101 0.03 -5.15 0.45
CA VAL A 101 0.22 -3.76 0.88
C VAL A 101 -1.13 -3.19 1.23
N GLY A 102 -1.25 -2.63 2.44
CA GLY A 102 -2.44 -1.93 2.88
C GLY A 102 -2.12 -0.68 3.68
N PHE A 103 -3.07 0.24 3.71
CA PHE A 103 -3.05 1.44 4.54
C PHE A 103 -3.73 1.14 5.87
N ASN A 104 -3.05 1.46 6.98
CA ASN A 104 -3.59 1.24 8.33
C ASN A 104 -4.14 2.53 8.97
N GLY A 105 -4.33 3.59 8.17
CA GLY A 105 -4.72 4.92 8.65
C GLY A 105 -3.55 5.89 8.85
N THR A 106 -2.31 5.41 8.92
CA THR A 106 -1.12 6.28 9.08
C THR A 106 -0.02 6.00 8.06
N THR A 107 0.20 4.75 7.67
CA THR A 107 1.26 4.37 6.73
C THR A 107 0.84 3.17 5.89
N PHE A 108 1.62 2.88 4.85
CA PHE A 108 1.50 1.65 4.07
C PHE A 108 2.39 0.56 4.66
N LYS A 109 1.82 -0.63 4.80
CA LYS A 109 2.49 -1.77 5.45
C LYS A 109 2.03 -3.08 4.83
N ALA A 110 2.84 -4.13 4.99
CA ALA A 110 2.39 -5.50 4.76
C ALA A 110 1.33 -5.90 5.80
N LEU A 111 0.13 -6.25 5.34
CA LEU A 111 -1.02 -6.70 6.12
C LEU A 111 -1.56 -8.01 5.55
N ASP A 112 -2.40 -8.70 6.30
CA ASP A 112 -3.06 -9.93 5.83
C ASP A 112 -4.03 -9.58 4.69
N CYS A 113 -3.84 -10.19 3.51
CA CYS A 113 -4.73 -9.98 2.36
C CYS A 113 -6.19 -10.32 2.67
N ALA A 114 -6.45 -11.21 3.65
CA ALA A 114 -7.78 -11.63 4.04
C ALA A 114 -8.38 -10.79 5.19
N ALA A 115 -7.67 -9.79 5.70
CA ALA A 115 -8.18 -8.92 6.76
C ALA A 115 -9.42 -8.14 6.27
N ALA A 116 -10.49 -8.15 7.08
CA ALA A 116 -11.76 -7.54 6.72
C ALA A 116 -11.68 -6.01 6.61
N ASP A 117 -10.77 -5.41 7.36
CA ASP A 117 -10.48 -3.98 7.43
C ASP A 117 -9.30 -3.56 6.55
N LEU A 118 -8.80 -4.45 5.68
CA LEU A 118 -7.73 -4.12 4.75
C LEU A 118 -8.17 -3.00 3.81
N ASP A 119 -7.55 -1.83 3.92
CA ASP A 119 -7.54 -0.82 2.88
C ASP A 119 -6.39 -1.12 1.89
N PRO A 120 -6.67 -1.76 0.75
CA PRO A 120 -5.64 -2.29 -0.15
C PRO A 120 -4.92 -1.16 -0.86
N VAL A 121 -3.62 -1.31 -1.04
CA VAL A 121 -2.81 -0.40 -1.87
C VAL A 121 -2.53 -1.03 -3.21
N THR A 122 -2.73 -0.27 -4.28
CA THR A 122 -2.42 -0.64 -5.65
C THR A 122 -1.30 0.24 -6.22
N PHE A 123 -0.64 -0.23 -7.27
CA PHE A 123 0.21 0.60 -8.12
C PHE A 123 -0.58 1.01 -9.37
N ALA A 124 -0.82 2.30 -9.56
CA ALA A 124 -1.54 2.82 -10.71
C ALA A 124 -0.99 4.20 -11.08
N ASN A 125 -0.86 4.50 -12.38
CA ASN A 125 -0.40 5.80 -12.87
C ASN A 125 0.93 6.27 -12.25
N GLY A 126 1.86 5.35 -11.98
CA GLY A 126 3.14 5.68 -11.35
C GLY A 126 3.05 5.91 -9.84
N GLN A 127 1.93 5.65 -9.17
CA GLN A 127 1.75 5.96 -7.76
C GLN A 127 1.31 4.72 -6.97
N LEU A 128 1.67 4.68 -5.69
CA LEU A 128 1.04 3.79 -4.73
C LEU A 128 -0.16 4.48 -4.09
N VAL A 129 -1.35 3.91 -4.26
CA VAL A 129 -2.61 4.53 -3.80
C VAL A 129 -3.47 3.48 -3.10
N SER A 130 -3.99 3.81 -1.92
CA SER A 130 -4.95 2.98 -1.20
C SER A 130 -6.36 3.11 -1.78
N ALA A 131 -7.26 2.17 -1.49
CA ALA A 131 -8.65 2.29 -1.95
C ALA A 131 -9.38 3.46 -1.29
N SER A 132 -8.96 3.88 -0.08
CA SER A 132 -9.48 5.09 0.57
C SER A 132 -8.92 6.40 0.00
N GLY A 133 -7.90 6.34 -0.86
CA GLY A 133 -7.34 7.50 -1.56
C GLY A 133 -6.03 8.04 -0.97
N ALA A 134 -5.51 7.49 0.12
CA ALA A 134 -4.19 7.82 0.61
C ALA A 134 -3.12 7.40 -0.42
N CYS A 135 -1.98 8.09 -0.48
CA CYS A 135 -0.89 7.74 -1.37
C CYS A 135 0.48 7.87 -0.73
N GLN A 136 1.47 7.13 -1.24
CA GLN A 136 2.86 7.30 -0.82
C GLN A 136 3.34 8.69 -1.26
N SER A 137 3.90 9.47 -0.34
CA SER A 137 4.29 10.87 -0.57
C SER A 137 5.81 11.10 -0.59
N GLY A 138 6.59 10.04 -0.38
CA GLY A 138 8.05 10.05 -0.41
C GLY A 138 8.62 9.13 0.66
N HIS A 139 9.70 9.58 1.31
CA HIS A 139 10.37 8.90 2.40
C HIS A 139 10.85 9.89 3.48
N ASP A 140 11.17 9.39 4.67
CA ASP A 140 11.85 10.13 5.73
C ASP A 140 13.38 9.93 5.71
N ASP A 141 14.10 10.57 6.64
CA ASP A 141 15.57 10.47 6.75
C ASP A 141 16.08 9.04 7.05
N ALA A 142 15.20 8.14 7.50
CA ALA A 142 15.48 6.73 7.74
C ALA A 142 15.05 5.82 6.57
N ALA A 143 14.77 6.42 5.41
CA ALA A 143 14.26 5.78 4.20
C ALA A 143 12.90 5.09 4.39
N GLN A 144 12.18 5.36 5.49
CA GLN A 144 10.85 4.85 5.70
C GLN A 144 9.89 5.62 4.80
N ILE A 145 9.04 4.93 4.03
CA ILE A 145 8.10 5.66 3.18
C ILE A 145 7.14 6.50 4.02
N THR A 146 6.81 7.67 3.50
CA THR A 146 5.78 8.56 4.04
C THR A 146 4.49 8.42 3.23
N VAL A 147 3.36 8.74 3.85
CA VAL A 147 2.04 8.65 3.23
C VAL A 147 1.32 9.97 3.42
N ASP A 148 0.75 10.49 2.34
CA ASP A 148 -0.26 11.55 2.40
C ASP A 148 -1.64 10.89 2.50
N PRO A 149 -2.33 10.97 3.65
CA PRO A 149 -3.64 10.37 3.83
C PRO A 149 -4.74 11.05 2.98
N THR A 150 -4.47 12.25 2.45
CA THR A 150 -5.42 13.00 1.62
C THR A 150 -5.28 12.71 0.13
N GLY A 151 -4.16 12.10 -0.30
CA GLY A 151 -3.93 11.73 -1.69
C GLY A 151 -3.53 12.90 -2.61
N ASN A 152 -3.09 14.02 -2.07
CA ASN A 152 -2.79 15.24 -2.84
C ASN A 152 -1.32 15.29 -3.28
N ASP A 153 -0.39 14.85 -2.44
CA ASP A 153 1.05 14.97 -2.65
C ASP A 153 1.69 13.60 -2.85
N CYS A 154 1.36 12.94 -3.96
CA CYS A 154 1.80 11.58 -4.24
C CYS A 154 3.15 11.53 -4.96
N ALA A 155 4.11 10.81 -4.39
CA ALA A 155 5.38 10.50 -5.01
C ALA A 155 5.18 9.63 -6.27
N GLN A 156 6.10 9.79 -7.22
CA GLN A 156 6.13 8.99 -8.44
C GLN A 156 7.09 7.83 -8.29
N LEU A 157 6.69 6.69 -8.81
CA LEU A 157 7.49 5.48 -8.89
C LEU A 157 7.58 5.01 -10.33
N THR A 158 8.68 4.36 -10.63
CA THR A 158 8.85 3.51 -11.81
C THR A 158 8.73 2.06 -11.41
N SER A 159 8.46 1.19 -12.38
CA SER A 159 8.40 -0.25 -12.14
C SER A 159 9.29 -0.99 -13.13
N THR A 160 9.92 -2.06 -12.66
CA THR A 160 10.64 -3.03 -13.48
C THR A 160 9.98 -4.38 -13.32
N ALA A 161 9.53 -4.97 -14.42
CA ALA A 161 9.03 -6.34 -14.42
C ALA A 161 10.19 -7.33 -14.26
N VAL A 162 10.04 -8.29 -13.35
CA VAL A 162 11.06 -9.28 -13.00
C VAL A 162 10.47 -10.67 -12.94
N THR A 163 11.33 -11.68 -13.00
CA THR A 163 10.93 -13.06 -12.68
C THR A 163 10.70 -13.15 -11.17
N ALA A 164 9.58 -13.76 -10.77
CA ALA A 164 9.26 -13.95 -9.36
C ALA A 164 10.34 -14.79 -8.67
N THR A 165 10.87 -14.27 -7.57
CA THR A 165 11.70 -15.04 -6.65
C THR A 165 10.79 -15.86 -5.74
N ALA A 166 11.22 -17.06 -5.37
CA ALA A 166 10.52 -17.84 -4.35
C ALA A 166 10.48 -17.08 -3.01
N ALA A 167 9.30 -17.04 -2.39
CA ALA A 167 9.00 -16.36 -1.14
C ALA A 167 9.38 -17.17 0.11
#